data_AF-A0A848IRX1-F1
#
_entry.id   AF-A0A848IRX1-F1
#
_cell.length_a   1.000
_cell.length_b   1.000
_cell.length_c   1.000
_cell.angle_alpha   90.00
_cell.angle_beta   90.00
_cell.angle_gamma   90.00
#
_symmetry.space_group_name_H-M   'P 1'
#
loop_
_entity.id
_entity.type
_entity.pdbx_description
1 polymer ?
#
loop_
_entity_poly.entity_id
_entity_poly.type
_entity_poly.pdbx_seq_one_letter_code
_entity_poly.pdbx_strand_id
1 'polypeptide(L)'
;MKKEDKQLLLRKCSLIEYDLESKCQNENEKENVKRIFSKLKDLIQSEEITTTLGLEYTANFCFEKSREDESKIDEYAESVKGFFA
;
A
#
# COMPACT_ATOMS: atom_id res chain seq x y z
N MET A 1 -17.34 0.69 -6.12
CA MET A 1 -16.67 1.86 -6.77
C MET A 1 -16.90 1.84 -8.29
N LYS A 2 -16.87 2.96 -9.03
CA LYS A 2 -16.96 2.89 -10.52
C LYS A 2 -15.71 2.24 -11.11
N LYS A 3 -15.84 1.55 -12.25
CA LYS A 3 -14.72 0.84 -12.92
C LYS A 3 -13.53 1.76 -13.22
N GLU A 4 -13.80 2.98 -13.66
CA GLU A 4 -12.78 3.99 -14.01
C GLU A 4 -12.03 4.46 -12.77
N ASP A 5 -12.74 4.73 -11.67
CA ASP A 5 -12.14 5.13 -10.39
C ASP A 5 -11.21 4.03 -9.84
N LYS A 6 -11.63 2.77 -9.95
CA LYS A 6 -10.81 1.61 -9.56
C LYS A 6 -9.52 1.51 -10.36
N GLN A 7 -9.60 1.69 -11.68
CA GLN A 7 -8.42 1.67 -12.55
C GLN A 7 -7.48 2.84 -12.26
N LEU A 8 -8.02 4.03 -11.97
CA LEU A 8 -7.22 5.18 -11.55
C LEU A 8 -6.48 4.87 -10.24
N LEU A 9 -7.16 4.27 -9.27
CA LEU A 9 -6.59 3.93 -7.97
C LEU A 9 -5.47 2.88 -8.10
N LEU A 10 -5.66 1.85 -8.94
CA LEU A 10 -4.61 0.88 -9.25
C LEU A 10 -3.40 1.52 -9.94
N ARG A 11 -3.61 2.45 -10.89
CA ARG A 11 -2.51 3.19 -11.52
C ARG A 11 -1.74 4.03 -10.51
N LYS A 12 -2.44 4.72 -9.60
CA LYS A 12 -1.80 5.46 -8.51
C LYS A 12 -1.03 4.52 -7.57
N CYS A 13 -1.57 3.35 -7.27
CA CYS A 13 -0.91 2.32 -6.46
C CYS A 13 0.47 1.97 -7.05
N SER A 14 0.55 1.71 -8.36
CA SER A 14 1.83 1.47 -9.04
C SER A 14 2.78 2.67 -9.07
N LEU A 15 2.27 3.92 -9.11
CA LEU A 15 3.12 5.11 -9.06
C LEU A 15 3.74 5.30 -7.67
N ILE A 16 2.97 5.05 -6.61
CA ILE A 16 3.46 5.14 -5.23
C ILE A 16 4.45 4.00 -4.96
N GLU A 17 4.19 2.80 -5.48
CA GLU A 17 5.13 1.66 -5.41
C GLU A 17 6.51 2.05 -5.91
N TYR A 18 6.57 2.63 -7.11
CA TYR A 18 7.81 3.10 -7.71
C TYR A 18 8.50 4.19 -6.87
N ASP A 19 7.74 5.16 -6.35
CA ASP A 19 8.29 6.22 -5.50
C ASP A 19 8.90 5.65 -4.20
N LEU A 20 8.24 4.67 -3.56
CA LEU A 20 8.76 4.05 -2.35
C LEU A 20 9.93 3.10 -2.61
N GLU A 21 9.91 2.34 -3.70
CA GLU A 21 11.07 1.55 -4.14
C GLU A 21 12.32 2.42 -4.34
N SER A 22 12.16 3.65 -4.86
CA SER A 22 13.26 4.59 -5.06
C SER A 22 13.89 5.12 -3.75
N LYS A 23 13.15 5.03 -2.64
CA LYS A 23 13.60 5.43 -1.29
C LYS A 23 14.17 4.27 -0.47
N CYS A 24 14.18 3.06 -1.05
CA CYS A 24 14.71 1.87 -0.39
C CYS A 24 16.24 1.92 -0.31
N GLN A 25 16.79 1.55 0.84
CA GLN A 25 18.24 1.56 1.08
C GLN A 25 18.92 0.23 0.73
N ASN A 26 18.15 -0.85 0.61
CA ASN A 26 18.63 -2.18 0.34
C ASN A 26 17.55 -3.03 -0.37
N GLU A 27 17.91 -4.22 -0.82
CA GLU A 27 16.98 -5.13 -1.52
C GLU A 27 15.87 -5.67 -0.62
N ASN A 28 16.13 -5.83 0.69
CA ASN A 28 15.10 -6.28 1.63
C ASN A 28 13.95 -5.27 1.75
N GLU A 29 14.27 -3.98 1.82
CA GLU A 29 13.24 -2.92 1.79
C GLU A 29 12.44 -2.96 0.48
N LYS A 30 13.07 -3.22 -0.67
CA LYS A 30 12.36 -3.35 -1.95
C LYS A 30 11.43 -4.56 -1.97
N GLU A 31 11.87 -5.70 -1.45
CA GLU A 31 11.01 -6.88 -1.31
C GLU A 31 9.81 -6.60 -0.41
N ASN A 32 10.02 -5.89 0.71
CA ASN A 32 8.95 -5.45 1.60
C ASN A 32 7.98 -4.48 0.92
N VAL A 33 8.47 -3.51 0.13
CA VAL A 33 7.62 -2.64 -0.71
C VAL A 33 6.76 -3.48 -1.65
N LYS A 34 7.34 -4.41 -2.41
CA LYS A 34 6.56 -5.28 -3.31
C LYS A 34 5.48 -6.08 -2.58
N ARG A 35 5.78 -6.60 -1.38
CA ARG A 35 4.80 -7.30 -0.53
C ARG A 35 3.66 -6.36 -0.10
N ILE A 36 3.98 -5.17 0.40
CA ILE A 36 3.01 -4.13 0.76
C ILE A 36 2.10 -3.83 -0.43
N PHE A 37 2.65 -3.53 -1.60
CA PHE A 37 1.86 -3.13 -2.77
C PHE A 37 1.06 -4.27 -3.39
N SER A 38 1.51 -5.53 -3.26
CA SER A 38 0.66 -6.68 -3.59
C SER A 38 -0.60 -6.68 -2.72
N LYS A 39 -0.46 -6.52 -1.41
CA LYS A 39 -1.59 -6.46 -0.48
C LYS A 39 -2.49 -5.26 -0.75
N LEU A 40 -1.93 -4.06 -0.97
CA LEU A 40 -2.72 -2.87 -1.28
C LEU A 40 -3.54 -3.01 -2.57
N LYS A 41 -2.99 -3.67 -3.60
CA LYS A 41 -3.74 -3.99 -4.82
C LYS A 41 -4.92 -4.91 -4.50
N ASP A 42 -4.75 -5.92 -3.66
CA ASP A 42 -5.85 -6.78 -3.22
C ASP A 42 -6.93 -5.99 -2.44
N LEU A 43 -6.53 -5.08 -1.55
CA LEU A 43 -7.46 -4.21 -0.80
C LEU A 43 -8.23 -3.24 -1.72
N ILE A 44 -7.61 -2.75 -2.79
CA ILE A 44 -8.31 -1.97 -3.84
C ILE A 44 -9.27 -2.90 -4.60
N GLN A 45 -8.87 -4.15 -4.87
CA GLN A 45 -9.71 -5.11 -5.58
C GLN A 45 -10.96 -5.48 -4.79
N SER A 46 -10.84 -5.66 -3.47
CA SER A 46 -11.94 -5.94 -2.53
C SER A 46 -12.76 -4.69 -2.15
N GLU A 47 -12.41 -3.52 -2.68
CA GLU A 47 -13.02 -2.23 -2.35
C GLU A 47 -12.89 -1.81 -0.87
N GLU A 48 -11.86 -2.32 -0.16
CA GLU A 48 -11.52 -1.86 1.19
C GLU A 48 -10.72 -0.54 1.16
N ILE A 49 -9.96 -0.29 0.10
CA ILE A 49 -9.36 1.03 -0.19
C ILE A 49 -10.04 1.59 -1.43
N THR A 50 -10.79 2.69 -1.24
CA THR A 50 -11.59 3.33 -2.30
C THR A 50 -11.14 4.75 -2.64
N THR A 51 -10.22 5.33 -1.86
CA THR A 51 -9.75 6.71 -2.04
C THR A 51 -8.25 6.75 -2.26
N THR A 52 -7.77 7.75 -3.02
CA THR A 52 -6.34 8.01 -3.16
C THR A 52 -5.70 8.31 -1.81
N LEU A 53 -6.36 9.12 -0.98
CA LEU A 53 -5.83 9.51 0.32
C LEU A 53 -5.61 8.29 1.22
N GLY A 54 -6.58 7.37 1.26
CA GLY A 54 -6.46 6.13 2.02
C GLY A 54 -5.32 5.26 1.50
N LEU A 55 -5.15 5.17 0.18
CA LEU A 55 -4.04 4.44 -0.44
C LEU A 55 -2.67 5.03 -0.06
N GLU A 56 -2.49 6.35 -0.22
CA GLU A 56 -1.23 7.05 0.07
C GLU A 56 -0.86 6.93 1.54
N TYR A 57 -1.83 7.12 2.44
CA TYR A 57 -1.62 6.96 3.87
C TYR A 57 -1.22 5.53 4.24
N THR A 58 -2.00 4.53 3.78
CA THR A 58 -1.74 3.11 4.07
C THR A 58 -0.37 2.68 3.56
N ALA A 59 0.00 3.10 2.35
CA ALA A 59 1.29 2.77 1.75
C ALA A 59 2.47 3.33 2.56
N ASN A 60 2.43 4.62 2.89
CA ASN A 60 3.50 5.25 3.67
C ASN A 60 3.59 4.67 5.09
N PHE A 61 2.45 4.46 5.76
CA PHE A 61 2.40 3.83 7.07
C PHE A 61 3.03 2.43 7.07
N CYS A 62 2.61 1.57 6.13
CA CYS A 62 3.16 0.22 6.03
C CYS A 62 4.65 0.23 5.72
N PHE A 63 5.12 1.16 4.87
CA PHE A 63 6.53 1.28 4.54
C PHE A 63 7.37 1.71 5.74
N GLU A 64 6.95 2.76 6.46
CA GLU A 64 7.62 3.22 7.68
C GLU A 64 7.65 2.10 8.74
N LYS A 65 6.53 1.41 8.95
CA LYS A 65 6.46 0.32 9.92
C LYS A 65 7.20 -0.94 9.52
N SER A 66 7.31 -1.24 8.22
CA SER A 66 8.13 -2.36 7.74
C SER A 66 9.62 -2.20 8.05
N ARG A 67 10.10 -0.97 8.23
CA ARG A 67 11.47 -0.69 8.68
C ARG A 67 11.68 -0.95 10.18
N GLU A 68 10.61 -0.91 10.97
CA GLU A 68 10.63 -1.23 12.40
C GLU A 68 10.51 -2.74 12.63
N ASP A 69 9.55 -3.39 11.95
CA ASP A 69 9.25 -4.83 12.11
C ASP A 69 8.59 -5.40 10.83
N GLU A 70 9.37 -6.06 9.99
CA GLU A 70 8.89 -6.64 8.72
C GLU A 70 7.95 -7.83 8.90
N SER A 71 7.94 -8.47 10.08
CA SER A 71 7.11 -9.66 10.33
C SER A 71 5.62 -9.33 10.38
N LYS A 72 5.28 -8.05 10.56
CA LYS A 72 3.92 -7.54 10.74
C LYS A 72 3.37 -6.76 9.55
N ILE A 73 4.03 -6.82 8.39
CA ILE A 73 3.58 -6.14 7.16
C ILE A 73 2.11 -6.43 6.85
N ASP A 74 1.68 -7.69 7.01
CA ASP A 74 0.30 -8.08 6.75
C ASP A 74 -0.68 -7.46 7.76
N GLU A 75 -0.29 -7.36 9.03
CA GLU A 75 -1.08 -6.72 10.09
C GLU A 75 -1.19 -5.21 9.88
N TYR A 76 -0.12 -4.56 9.42
CA TYR A 76 -0.11 -3.12 9.17
C TYR A 76 -1.10 -2.73 8.07
N ALA A 77 -1.14 -3.49 6.98
CA ALA A 77 -2.08 -3.23 5.88
C ALA A 77 -3.55 -3.40 6.32
N GLU A 78 -3.81 -4.32 7.26
CA GLU A 78 -5.16 -4.55 7.79
C GLU A 78 -5.57 -3.56 8.89
N SER A 79 -4.60 -3.01 9.63
CA SER A 79 -4.87 -2.01 10.68
C SER A 79 -5.50 -0.71 10.18
N VAL A 80 -5.38 -0.43 8.88
CA VAL A 80 -5.84 0.82 8.26
C VAL A 80 -7.31 0.75 7.81
N LYS A 81 -7.93 -0.44 7.86
CA LYS A 81 -9.35 -0.67 7.51
C LYS A 81 -10.33 0.20 8.31
N GLY A 82 -9.96 0.65 9.50
CA GLY A 82 -10.81 1.47 10.38
C GLY A 82 -10.68 2.99 10.21
N PHE A 83 -9.68 3.48 9.48
CA PHE A 83 -9.38 4.92 9.41
C PHE A 83 -10.09 5.66 8.28
N PHE A 84 -10.55 4.94 7.25
CA PHE A 84 -11.16 5.52 6.05
C PHE A 84 -12.52 4.90 5.71
N ALA A 85 -13.13 4.20 6.67
CA ALA A 85 -14.48 3.65 6.60
C ALA A 85 -15.56 4.72 6.79
#